data_AF-A0A936N024-F1
#
_entry.id   AF-A0A936N024-F1
#
_cell.length_a   1.000
_cell.length_b   1.000
_cell.length_c   1.000
_cell.angle_alpha   90.00
_cell.angle_beta   90.00
_cell.angle_gamma   90.00
#
_symmetry.space_group_name_H-M   'P 1'
#
loop_
_entity.id
_entity.type
_entity.pdbx_description
1 polymer ?
#
loop_
_entity_poly.entity_id
_entity_poly.type
_entity_poly.pdbx_seq_one_letter_code
_entity_poly.pdbx_strand_id
1 'polypeptide(L)'
;MRDRLLLLLAVLGLAVLAVHAQPGDAQIIKDLTRPGVLKVELAPGPTTKEWHSAHGQYMWDRVAYVTRSAEVAEYPEATVRITGIARYHYGASTSFREFKVAENEYFGLPAPRKDEMLGMIRERYLQFLGHRAGRMFGDLHYLRIPEGEGVIWHTPLSFTIPVEVEYDAKTSNVHLTTIREKIDTRFYRDAVSAPWKENIVSIGRDRTEGGQRTFPAEELRAMPTFRDQLEEQQARTELAALGEVGIPEFKSDMEVFLHTHKLLRESDAREFEAYLMRMLAPTYFVEGSTTRLTPQGAEVVNRAVAAAFGGKSSYAAQYCPDPGVKHRQQDAIEIWNATQDKHTRMHIGRFGGGWKNGQKVGEQYRFIALEVWMWTDADNIARIRSYEPGMLCKPVGAVGTSADKVGASAPEPSSATGSQQGAGSDLMKKGKGLLNKLATP
;
A
#
# COMPACT_ATOMS: atom_id res chain seq x y z
N MET A 1 -49.88 -30.87 -75.51
CA MET A 1 -50.21 -30.61 -74.08
C MET A 1 -49.62 -31.63 -73.10
N ARG A 2 -48.91 -32.67 -73.56
CA ARG A 2 -48.35 -33.72 -72.70
C ARG A 2 -46.94 -33.40 -72.17
N ASP A 3 -46.20 -32.51 -72.87
CA ASP A 3 -44.82 -32.15 -72.50
C ASP A 3 -44.70 -30.99 -71.50
N ARG A 4 -45.80 -30.28 -71.22
CA ARG A 4 -45.83 -29.20 -70.21
C ARG A 4 -46.13 -29.69 -68.79
N LEU A 5 -46.60 -30.93 -68.63
CA LEU A 5 -46.89 -31.53 -67.33
C LEU A 5 -45.64 -32.18 -66.70
N LEU A 6 -44.69 -32.66 -67.52
CA LEU A 6 -43.45 -33.28 -67.06
C LEU A 6 -42.42 -32.26 -66.54
N LEU A 7 -42.42 -31.03 -67.06
CA LEU A 7 -41.53 -29.96 -66.56
C LEU A 7 -41.99 -29.39 -65.20
N LEU A 8 -43.29 -29.44 -64.89
CA LEU A 8 -43.81 -28.98 -63.60
C LEU A 8 -43.57 -30.00 -62.46
N LEU A 9 -43.49 -31.30 -62.77
CA LEU A 9 -43.11 -32.35 -61.82
C LEU A 9 -41.59 -32.44 -61.59
N ALA A 10 -40.76 -32.03 -62.56
CA ALA A 10 -39.30 -31.96 -62.40
C ALA A 10 -38.83 -30.75 -61.57
N VAL A 11 -39.58 -29.64 -61.57
CA VAL A 11 -39.24 -28.43 -60.78
C VAL A 11 -39.75 -28.51 -59.34
N LEU A 12 -40.76 -29.34 -59.05
CA LEU A 12 -41.20 -29.64 -57.67
C LEU A 12 -40.36 -30.72 -56.97
N GLY A 13 -39.48 -31.43 -57.70
CA GLY A 13 -38.63 -32.49 -57.15
C GLY A 13 -37.26 -32.06 -56.62
N LEU A 14 -36.85 -30.80 -56.79
CA LEU A 14 -35.46 -30.36 -56.55
C LEU A 14 -35.33 -29.09 -55.68
N ALA A 15 -36.30 -28.83 -54.82
CA ALA A 15 -36.13 -27.92 -53.70
C ALA A 15 -36.19 -28.71 -52.38
N VAL A 16 -35.32 -29.71 -52.24
CA VAL A 16 -34.91 -30.17 -50.91
C VAL A 16 -34.15 -28.98 -50.31
N LEU A 17 -34.88 -28.10 -49.62
CA LEU A 17 -34.27 -27.22 -48.63
C LEU A 17 -33.41 -28.16 -47.78
N ALA A 18 -32.08 -28.02 -47.87
CA ALA A 18 -31.17 -28.74 -47.01
C ALA A 18 -31.49 -28.29 -45.58
N VAL A 19 -32.42 -28.99 -44.93
CA VAL A 19 -32.70 -28.89 -43.51
C VAL A 19 -31.48 -29.51 -42.85
N HIS A 20 -30.47 -28.66 -42.64
CA HIS A 20 -29.30 -29.02 -41.88
C HIS A 20 -29.77 -29.31 -40.46
N ALA A 21 -29.83 -30.60 -40.12
CA ALA A 21 -30.42 -31.05 -38.87
C ALA A 21 -29.64 -30.47 -37.68
N GLN A 22 -30.27 -29.59 -36.91
CA GLN A 22 -29.70 -29.15 -35.64
C GLN A 22 -29.49 -30.36 -34.71
N PRO A 23 -28.46 -30.36 -33.85
CA PRO A 23 -28.29 -31.43 -32.89
C PRO A 23 -29.47 -31.41 -31.91
N GLY A 24 -30.10 -32.57 -31.71
CA GLY A 24 -31.18 -32.73 -30.73
C GLY A 24 -30.64 -32.80 -29.31
N ASP A 25 -31.42 -32.35 -28.33
CA ASP A 25 -31.01 -32.33 -26.92
C ASP A 25 -30.48 -33.69 -26.41
N ALA A 26 -31.09 -34.81 -26.83
CA ALA A 26 -30.61 -36.15 -26.49
C ALA A 26 -29.22 -36.48 -27.06
N GLN A 27 -28.92 -36.03 -28.29
CA GLN A 27 -27.60 -36.17 -28.89
C GLN A 27 -26.58 -35.32 -28.13
N ILE A 28 -26.96 -34.09 -27.74
CA ILE A 28 -26.08 -33.19 -27.00
C ILE A 28 -25.73 -33.77 -25.63
N ILE A 29 -26.73 -34.26 -24.89
CA ILE A 29 -26.52 -34.91 -23.59
C ILE A 29 -25.60 -36.12 -23.74
N LYS A 30 -25.82 -36.95 -24.77
CA LYS A 30 -24.98 -38.12 -25.07
C LYS A 30 -23.53 -37.74 -25.32
N ASP A 31 -23.27 -36.72 -26.15
CA ASP A 31 -21.90 -36.32 -26.51
C ASP A 31 -21.11 -35.71 -25.35
N LEU A 32 -21.83 -35.07 -24.42
CA LEU A 32 -21.27 -34.50 -23.20
C LEU A 32 -21.13 -35.53 -22.07
N THR A 33 -21.90 -36.62 -22.09
CA THR A 33 -21.80 -37.71 -21.13
C THR A 33 -20.62 -38.60 -21.50
N ARG A 34 -19.58 -38.55 -20.68
CA ARG A 34 -18.33 -39.32 -20.83
C ARG A 34 -17.93 -39.90 -19.48
N PRO A 35 -17.03 -40.89 -19.41
CA PRO A 35 -16.52 -41.38 -18.13
C PRO A 35 -16.04 -40.22 -17.23
N GLY A 36 -16.47 -40.22 -15.96
CA GLY A 36 -16.20 -39.15 -15.00
C GLY A 36 -17.24 -38.03 -14.95
N VAL A 37 -18.22 -38.00 -15.86
CA VAL A 37 -19.36 -37.07 -15.81
C VAL A 37 -20.48 -37.67 -14.95
N LEU A 38 -20.91 -36.91 -13.94
CA LEU A 38 -21.99 -37.31 -13.02
C LEU A 38 -23.36 -36.90 -13.53
N LYS A 39 -23.46 -35.72 -14.15
CA LYS A 39 -24.74 -35.17 -14.63
C LYS A 39 -24.52 -34.21 -15.81
N VAL A 40 -25.44 -34.21 -16.76
CA VAL A 40 -25.51 -33.21 -17.84
C VAL A 40 -26.92 -32.64 -17.88
N GLU A 41 -27.04 -31.32 -17.89
CA GLU A 41 -28.29 -30.58 -18.03
C GLU A 41 -28.15 -29.53 -19.12
N LEU A 42 -29.23 -29.21 -19.82
CA LEU A 42 -29.24 -28.15 -20.81
C LEU A 42 -29.90 -26.91 -20.20
N ALA A 43 -29.36 -25.73 -20.51
CA ALA A 43 -29.99 -24.50 -20.09
C ALA A 43 -31.34 -24.31 -20.81
N PRO A 44 -32.32 -23.63 -20.17
CA PRO A 44 -33.56 -23.28 -20.82
C PRO A 44 -33.32 -22.54 -22.14
N GLY A 45 -34.08 -22.87 -23.18
CA GLY A 45 -33.98 -22.26 -24.51
C GLY A 45 -33.77 -23.30 -25.63
N PRO A 46 -33.53 -22.84 -26.88
CA PRO A 46 -33.21 -23.71 -28.01
C PRO A 46 -31.70 -23.83 -28.26
N THR A 47 -31.32 -24.72 -29.18
CA THR A 47 -30.02 -24.67 -29.87
C THR A 47 -30.00 -23.49 -30.85
N THR A 48 -28.97 -22.65 -30.82
CA THR A 48 -28.88 -21.44 -31.66
C THR A 48 -27.86 -21.63 -32.78
N LYS A 49 -28.13 -21.02 -33.94
CA LYS A 49 -27.18 -20.93 -35.06
C LYS A 49 -26.37 -19.65 -34.90
N GLU A 50 -25.07 -19.76 -34.70
CA GLU A 50 -24.20 -18.61 -34.49
C GLU A 50 -23.06 -18.56 -35.51
N TRP A 51 -22.75 -17.37 -36.03
CA TRP A 51 -21.60 -17.18 -36.91
C TRP A 51 -20.33 -17.09 -36.08
N HIS A 52 -19.38 -17.99 -36.32
CA HIS A 52 -18.09 -18.01 -35.63
C HIS A 52 -17.00 -17.46 -36.54
N SER A 53 -16.61 -16.21 -36.30
CA SER A 53 -15.60 -15.48 -37.08
C SER A 53 -14.24 -16.18 -37.11
N ALA A 54 -13.79 -16.73 -35.98
CA ALA A 54 -12.52 -17.47 -35.87
C ALA A 54 -12.46 -18.72 -36.76
N HIS A 55 -13.61 -19.21 -37.23
CA HIS A 55 -13.71 -20.42 -38.03
C HIS A 55 -14.35 -20.19 -39.39
N GLY A 56 -14.72 -18.94 -39.71
CA GLY A 56 -15.34 -18.56 -40.98
C GLY A 56 -16.58 -19.38 -41.34
N GLN A 57 -17.34 -19.86 -40.35
CA GLN A 57 -18.50 -20.72 -40.58
C GLN A 57 -19.56 -20.54 -39.49
N TYR A 58 -20.80 -20.87 -39.82
CA TYR A 58 -21.86 -21.03 -38.82
C TYR A 58 -21.62 -22.27 -37.97
N MET A 59 -22.11 -22.26 -36.73
CA MET A 59 -22.12 -23.41 -35.82
C MET A 59 -23.44 -23.47 -35.07
N TRP A 60 -23.75 -24.65 -34.56
CA TRP A 60 -24.83 -24.83 -33.60
C TRP A 60 -24.25 -24.77 -32.19
N ASP A 61 -24.79 -23.87 -31.37
CA ASP A 61 -24.38 -23.65 -30.00
C ASP A 61 -25.57 -23.94 -29.05
N ARG A 62 -25.29 -24.65 -27.96
CA ARG A 62 -26.27 -24.96 -26.90
C ARG A 62 -25.61 -24.81 -25.53
N VAL A 63 -26.17 -23.98 -24.67
CA VAL A 63 -25.67 -23.85 -23.28
C VAL A 63 -26.04 -25.11 -22.49
N ALA A 64 -25.05 -25.67 -21.80
CA ALA A 64 -25.22 -26.85 -20.96
C ALA A 64 -24.43 -26.71 -19.65
N TYR A 65 -24.89 -27.44 -18.64
CA TYR A 65 -24.27 -27.61 -17.34
C TYR A 65 -23.77 -29.05 -17.23
N VAL A 66 -22.49 -29.23 -16.94
CA VAL A 66 -21.87 -30.54 -16.77
C VAL A 66 -21.33 -30.65 -15.35
N THR A 67 -21.85 -31.59 -14.57
CA THR A 67 -21.38 -31.87 -13.21
C THR A 67 -20.40 -33.04 -13.22
N ARG A 68 -19.26 -32.87 -12.56
CA ARG A 68 -18.21 -33.90 -12.41
C ARG A 68 -17.70 -33.93 -10.97
N SER A 69 -16.93 -34.96 -10.62
CA SER A 69 -16.09 -34.89 -9.41
C SER A 69 -15.14 -33.70 -9.53
N ALA A 70 -14.91 -33.00 -8.43
CA ALA A 70 -13.94 -31.91 -8.35
C ALA A 70 -12.48 -32.41 -8.27
N GLU A 71 -12.28 -33.73 -8.14
CA GLU A 71 -10.95 -34.37 -8.05
C GLU A 71 -10.07 -33.79 -6.93
N VAL A 72 -10.68 -33.40 -5.81
CA VAL A 72 -9.98 -32.92 -4.62
C VAL A 72 -9.79 -34.08 -3.65
N ALA A 73 -8.55 -34.52 -3.45
CA ALA A 73 -8.24 -35.72 -2.67
C ALA A 73 -8.78 -35.65 -1.23
N GLU A 74 -8.72 -34.47 -0.61
CA GLU A 74 -9.20 -34.23 0.76
C GLU A 74 -10.73 -34.16 0.85
N TYR A 75 -11.42 -33.91 -0.27
CA TYR A 75 -12.87 -33.78 -0.35
C TYR A 75 -13.40 -34.61 -1.53
N PRO A 76 -13.41 -35.95 -1.43
CA PRO A 76 -13.74 -36.84 -2.55
C PRO A 76 -15.18 -36.66 -3.05
N GLU A 77 -16.08 -36.22 -2.18
CA GLU A 77 -17.49 -35.92 -2.50
C GLU A 77 -17.69 -34.52 -3.12
N ALA A 78 -16.64 -33.71 -3.23
CA ALA A 78 -16.73 -32.40 -3.86
C ALA A 78 -17.02 -32.55 -5.35
N THR A 79 -17.88 -31.67 -5.86
CA THR A 79 -18.28 -31.67 -7.27
C THR A 79 -18.02 -30.31 -7.89
N VAL A 80 -17.82 -30.29 -9.20
CA VAL A 80 -17.74 -29.06 -9.99
C VAL A 80 -18.87 -29.06 -11.00
N ARG A 81 -19.65 -27.97 -11.01
CA ARG A 81 -20.61 -27.67 -12.08
C ARG A 81 -19.92 -26.75 -13.07
N ILE A 82 -19.77 -27.26 -14.29
CA ILE A 82 -19.14 -26.57 -15.40
C ILE A 82 -20.25 -26.01 -16.29
N THR A 83 -20.37 -24.70 -16.34
CA THR A 83 -21.24 -24.00 -17.29
C THR A 83 -20.47 -23.79 -18.59
N GLY A 84 -21.06 -24.16 -19.73
CA GLY A 84 -20.39 -23.97 -21.02
C GLY A 84 -21.33 -24.11 -22.20
N ILE A 85 -20.73 -24.03 -23.40
CA ILE A 85 -21.44 -24.12 -24.67
C ILE A 85 -21.01 -25.39 -25.38
N ALA A 86 -21.96 -26.28 -25.65
CA ALA A 86 -21.77 -27.41 -26.54
C ALA A 86 -21.89 -26.95 -27.98
N ARG A 87 -20.83 -27.16 -28.76
CA ARG A 87 -20.67 -26.61 -30.10
C ARG A 87 -20.58 -27.71 -31.15
N TYR A 88 -21.29 -27.52 -32.25
CA TYR A 88 -21.36 -28.47 -33.35
C TYR A 88 -21.12 -27.79 -34.69
N HIS A 89 -20.52 -28.51 -35.62
CA HIS A 89 -20.38 -28.05 -37.00
C HIS A 89 -21.76 -27.87 -37.66
N TYR A 90 -21.94 -26.75 -38.35
CA TYR A 90 -23.09 -26.50 -39.22
C TYR A 90 -22.81 -27.07 -40.61
N GLY A 91 -23.58 -28.05 -41.08
CA GLY A 91 -23.38 -28.68 -42.39
C GLY A 91 -24.16 -29.97 -42.56
N ALA A 92 -23.91 -30.69 -43.66
CA ALA A 92 -24.66 -31.89 -44.04
C ALA A 92 -24.59 -33.01 -42.98
N SER A 93 -23.51 -33.06 -42.21
CA SER A 93 -23.38 -33.90 -41.03
C SER A 93 -23.04 -33.05 -39.81
N THR A 94 -24.02 -32.87 -38.92
CA THR A 94 -23.82 -32.23 -37.63
C THR A 94 -22.95 -33.13 -36.76
N SER A 95 -21.79 -32.64 -36.35
CA SER A 95 -20.83 -33.37 -35.53
C SER A 95 -20.41 -32.51 -34.34
N PHE A 96 -20.27 -33.15 -33.17
CA PHE A 96 -19.77 -32.51 -31.97
C PHE A 96 -18.35 -32.04 -32.20
N ARG A 97 -18.10 -30.77 -31.90
CA ARG A 97 -16.78 -30.17 -32.03
C ARG A 97 -16.09 -30.07 -30.67
N GLU A 98 -16.70 -29.32 -29.76
CA GLU A 98 -16.11 -29.01 -28.47
C GLU A 98 -17.18 -28.61 -27.44
N PHE A 99 -16.79 -28.64 -26.18
CA PHE A 99 -17.52 -28.02 -25.09
C PHE A 99 -16.69 -26.86 -24.56
N LYS A 100 -17.10 -25.62 -24.86
CA LYS A 100 -16.39 -24.42 -24.45
C LYS A 100 -16.82 -24.03 -23.04
N VAL A 101 -15.94 -24.23 -22.07
CA VAL A 101 -16.16 -23.87 -20.67
C VAL A 101 -16.24 -22.35 -20.54
N ALA A 102 -17.26 -21.87 -19.82
CA ALA A 102 -17.46 -20.46 -19.48
C ALA A 102 -17.16 -20.20 -18.00
N GLU A 103 -17.69 -21.04 -17.11
CA GLU A 103 -17.57 -20.87 -15.66
C GLU A 103 -17.54 -22.22 -14.96
N ASN A 104 -16.84 -22.28 -13.82
CA ASN A 104 -16.81 -23.42 -12.93
C ASN A 104 -17.28 -22.99 -11.53
N GLU A 105 -18.23 -23.73 -10.97
CA GLU A 105 -18.69 -23.55 -9.59
C GLU A 105 -18.47 -24.85 -8.82
N TYR A 106 -17.81 -24.75 -7.67
CA TYR A 106 -17.46 -25.91 -6.86
C TYR A 106 -18.41 -26.05 -5.66
N PHE A 107 -18.81 -27.29 -5.37
CA PHE A 107 -19.72 -27.65 -4.29
C PHE A 107 -19.12 -28.72 -3.40
N GLY A 108 -19.55 -28.79 -2.14
CA GLY A 108 -19.09 -29.79 -1.17
C GLY A 108 -17.75 -29.47 -0.51
N LEU A 109 -17.13 -28.33 -0.81
CA LEU A 109 -15.95 -27.83 -0.11
C LEU A 109 -16.34 -27.11 1.20
N PRO A 110 -15.64 -27.34 2.32
CA PRO A 110 -15.98 -26.72 3.58
C PRO A 110 -15.71 -25.21 3.54
N ALA A 111 -16.76 -24.41 3.73
CA ALA A 111 -16.63 -22.97 3.88
C ALA A 111 -15.99 -22.61 5.22
N PRO A 112 -15.06 -21.63 5.28
CA PRO A 112 -14.61 -21.07 6.54
C PRO A 112 -15.78 -20.45 7.31
N ARG A 113 -15.66 -20.32 8.63
CA ARG A 113 -16.74 -19.73 9.44
C ARG A 113 -16.87 -18.24 9.17
N LYS A 114 -18.06 -17.65 9.34
CA LYS A 114 -18.31 -16.23 9.04
C LYS A 114 -17.37 -15.30 9.81
N ASP A 115 -17.16 -15.56 11.09
CA ASP A 115 -16.25 -14.82 11.96
C ASP A 115 -14.79 -14.91 11.49
N GLU A 116 -14.35 -16.09 11.06
CA GLU A 116 -13.02 -16.31 10.48
C GLU A 116 -12.83 -15.51 9.19
N MET A 117 -13.83 -15.51 8.30
CA MET A 117 -13.79 -14.75 7.06
C MET A 117 -13.75 -13.24 7.29
N LEU A 118 -14.56 -12.72 8.21
CA LEU A 118 -14.50 -11.31 8.59
C LEU A 118 -13.20 -10.97 9.33
N GLY A 119 -12.63 -11.92 10.09
CA GLY A 119 -11.31 -11.80 10.70
C GLY A 119 -10.21 -11.60 9.66
N MET A 120 -10.19 -12.44 8.62
CA MET A 120 -9.25 -12.30 7.50
C MET A 120 -9.38 -10.93 6.81
N ILE A 121 -10.59 -10.37 6.68
CA ILE A 121 -10.78 -9.03 6.12
C ILE A 121 -10.20 -7.95 7.04
N ARG A 122 -10.44 -8.04 8.35
CA ARG A 122 -10.01 -7.05 9.34
C ARG A 122 -8.48 -6.96 9.42
N GLU A 123 -7.79 -8.08 9.35
CA GLU A 123 -6.32 -8.14 9.27
C GLU A 123 -5.77 -7.42 8.03
N ARG A 124 -6.61 -7.22 7.01
CA ARG A 124 -6.22 -6.73 5.68
C ARG A 124 -7.10 -5.56 5.24
N TYR A 125 -7.54 -4.74 6.21
CA TYR A 125 -8.54 -3.70 5.97
C TYR A 125 -8.18 -2.76 4.82
N LEU A 126 -6.92 -2.34 4.73
CA LEU A 126 -6.47 -1.44 3.66
C LEU A 126 -6.54 -2.08 2.27
N GLN A 127 -6.29 -3.38 2.16
CA GLN A 127 -6.45 -4.10 0.89
C GLN A 127 -7.93 -4.28 0.54
N PHE A 128 -8.76 -4.65 1.52
CA PHE A 128 -10.20 -4.84 1.34
C PHE A 128 -10.89 -3.54 0.88
N LEU A 129 -10.64 -2.44 1.60
CA LEU A 129 -11.23 -1.13 1.31
C LEU A 129 -10.58 -0.48 0.08
N GLY A 130 -9.28 -0.73 -0.14
CA GLY A 130 -8.51 -0.19 -1.24
C GLY A 130 -8.55 1.33 -1.25
N HIS A 131 -8.96 1.92 -2.37
CA HIS A 131 -9.07 3.37 -2.53
C HIS A 131 -10.13 4.01 -1.61
N ARG A 132 -11.11 3.24 -1.11
CA ARG A 132 -12.16 3.75 -0.22
C ARG A 132 -11.60 4.25 1.09
N ALA A 133 -10.60 3.56 1.64
CA ALA A 133 -9.96 3.94 2.91
C ALA A 133 -9.40 5.38 2.90
N GLY A 134 -8.95 5.87 1.74
CA GLY A 134 -8.46 7.25 1.58
C GLY A 134 -9.55 8.31 1.45
N ARG A 135 -10.83 7.93 1.44
CA ARG A 135 -11.99 8.85 1.45
C ARG A 135 -12.87 8.67 2.67
N MET A 136 -12.79 7.50 3.30
CA MET A 136 -13.51 7.18 4.52
C MET A 136 -13.10 8.08 5.68
N PHE A 137 -14.08 8.47 6.48
CA PHE A 137 -13.89 9.21 7.72
C PHE A 137 -14.49 8.42 8.88
N GLY A 138 -13.72 8.32 9.97
CA GLY A 138 -14.11 7.50 11.11
C GLY A 138 -14.12 6.01 10.80
N ASP A 139 -14.75 5.25 11.70
CA ASP A 139 -14.86 3.80 11.59
C ASP A 139 -15.98 3.34 10.65
N LEU A 140 -15.93 2.06 10.28
CA LEU A 140 -17.06 1.39 9.65
C LEU A 140 -18.24 1.37 10.62
N HIS A 141 -19.43 1.74 10.13
CA HIS A 141 -20.68 1.55 10.88
C HIS A 141 -20.95 0.06 11.07
N TYR A 142 -20.72 -0.73 10.01
CA TYR A 142 -20.69 -2.18 10.08
C TYR A 142 -19.91 -2.80 8.91
N LEU A 143 -19.54 -4.07 9.11
CA LEU A 143 -18.96 -4.98 8.12
C LEU A 143 -19.57 -6.37 8.38
N ARG A 144 -20.35 -6.87 7.42
CA ARG A 144 -21.07 -8.15 7.56
C ARG A 144 -21.18 -8.90 6.25
N ILE A 145 -21.44 -10.20 6.33
CA ILE A 145 -21.87 -11.00 5.17
C ILE A 145 -23.40 -10.95 5.17
N PRO A 146 -24.06 -10.50 4.08
CA PRO A 146 -25.52 -10.43 3.99
C PRO A 146 -26.21 -11.75 4.33
N GLU A 147 -27.43 -11.67 4.87
CA GLU A 147 -28.25 -12.86 5.10
C GLU A 147 -28.62 -13.53 3.77
N GLY A 148 -28.60 -14.87 3.76
CA GLY A 148 -28.83 -15.66 2.54
C GLY A 148 -27.66 -15.68 1.55
N GLU A 149 -26.65 -14.83 1.72
CA GLU A 149 -25.42 -14.88 0.93
C GLU A 149 -24.33 -15.69 1.65
N GLY A 150 -23.40 -16.26 0.87
CA GLY A 150 -22.40 -17.21 1.37
C GLY A 150 -21.16 -17.32 0.49
N VAL A 151 -20.39 -18.36 0.75
CA VAL A 151 -19.15 -18.66 0.02
C VAL A 151 -19.47 -19.17 -1.38
N ILE A 152 -18.83 -18.56 -2.38
CA ILE A 152 -18.85 -19.00 -3.77
C ILE A 152 -17.47 -19.53 -4.11
N TRP A 153 -17.36 -20.84 -4.30
CA TRP A 153 -16.09 -21.47 -4.64
C TRP A 153 -15.83 -21.44 -6.15
N HIS A 154 -14.72 -20.82 -6.54
CA HIS A 154 -14.27 -20.74 -7.94
C HIS A 154 -13.29 -21.87 -8.30
N THR A 155 -12.52 -22.31 -7.31
CA THR A 155 -11.57 -23.44 -7.37
C THR A 155 -11.38 -23.97 -5.96
N PRO A 156 -10.77 -25.15 -5.75
CA PRO A 156 -10.38 -25.60 -4.41
C PRO A 156 -9.41 -24.66 -3.69
N LEU A 157 -8.82 -23.71 -4.40
CA LEU A 157 -7.80 -22.77 -3.93
C LEU A 157 -8.31 -21.33 -3.82
N SER A 158 -9.58 -21.07 -4.16
CA SER A 158 -10.11 -19.70 -4.11
C SER A 158 -11.62 -19.67 -3.99
N PHE A 159 -12.12 -18.78 -3.12
CA PHE A 159 -13.53 -18.48 -3.00
C PHE A 159 -13.78 -16.98 -2.91
N THR A 160 -15.01 -16.57 -3.20
CA THR A 160 -15.51 -15.22 -2.99
C THR A 160 -16.59 -15.22 -1.92
N ILE A 161 -16.61 -14.17 -1.10
CA ILE A 161 -17.76 -13.81 -0.29
C ILE A 161 -18.25 -12.40 -0.63
N PRO A 162 -19.57 -12.18 -0.63
CA PRO A 162 -20.13 -10.86 -0.64
C PRO A 162 -20.11 -10.27 0.77
N VAL A 163 -19.62 -9.04 0.87
CA VAL A 163 -19.49 -8.30 2.12
C VAL A 163 -20.25 -7.00 1.97
N GLU A 164 -21.12 -6.70 2.92
CA GLU A 164 -21.79 -5.41 3.01
C GLU A 164 -21.08 -4.55 4.05
N VAL A 165 -20.79 -3.31 3.65
CA VAL A 165 -20.18 -2.29 4.49
C VAL A 165 -20.98 -1.01 4.46
N GLU A 166 -20.95 -0.29 5.58
CA GLU A 166 -21.46 1.07 5.64
C GLU A 166 -20.45 1.97 6.35
N TYR A 167 -20.23 3.14 5.79
CA TYR A 167 -19.21 4.08 6.26
C TYR A 167 -19.51 5.50 5.79
N ASP A 168 -18.94 6.48 6.48
CA ASP A 168 -18.96 7.87 6.03
C ASP A 168 -17.77 8.18 5.14
N ALA A 169 -18.00 8.89 4.04
CA ALA A 169 -16.95 9.21 3.07
C ALA A 169 -16.98 10.67 2.63
N LYS A 170 -15.80 11.25 2.44
CA LYS A 170 -15.61 12.54 1.81
C LYS A 170 -15.94 12.41 0.31
N THR A 171 -17.14 12.86 -0.07
CA THR A 171 -17.63 12.82 -1.46
C THR A 171 -17.34 14.11 -2.21
N SER A 172 -17.10 15.21 -1.49
CA SER A 172 -16.59 16.46 -2.04
C SER A 172 -15.65 17.15 -1.04
N ASN A 173 -15.22 18.38 -1.35
CA ASN A 173 -14.47 19.23 -0.44
C ASN A 173 -15.29 19.78 0.74
N VAL A 174 -16.62 19.60 0.74
CA VAL A 174 -17.53 20.10 1.80
C VAL A 174 -18.55 19.07 2.25
N HIS A 175 -18.60 17.88 1.64
CA HIS A 175 -19.62 16.88 1.92
C HIS A 175 -19.05 15.57 2.44
N LEU A 176 -19.69 15.09 3.51
CA LEU A 176 -19.54 13.77 4.06
C LEU A 176 -20.84 13.00 3.83
N THR A 177 -20.78 11.91 3.08
CA THR A 177 -21.95 11.09 2.73
C THR A 177 -21.81 9.71 3.34
N THR A 178 -22.87 9.19 3.95
CA THR A 178 -22.93 7.79 4.37
C THR A 178 -23.11 6.91 3.14
N ILE A 179 -22.17 6.01 2.89
CA ILE A 179 -22.15 5.10 1.76
C ILE A 179 -22.40 3.69 2.29
N ARG A 180 -23.30 2.96 1.63
CA ARG A 180 -23.47 1.52 1.79
C ARG A 180 -23.07 0.81 0.52
N GLU A 181 -22.18 -0.17 0.64
CA GLU A 181 -21.64 -0.92 -0.50
C GLU A 181 -21.70 -2.43 -0.25
N LYS A 182 -22.00 -3.16 -1.31
CA LYS A 182 -21.72 -4.60 -1.40
C LYS A 182 -20.43 -4.80 -2.18
N ILE A 183 -19.52 -5.57 -1.60
CA ILE A 183 -18.16 -5.81 -2.10
C ILE A 183 -17.92 -7.31 -2.16
N ASP A 184 -17.56 -7.80 -3.34
CA ASP A 184 -17.13 -9.17 -3.54
C ASP A 184 -15.66 -9.30 -3.22
N THR A 185 -15.35 -10.04 -2.16
CA THR A 185 -13.99 -10.24 -1.67
C THR A 185 -13.55 -11.66 -1.95
N ARG A 186 -12.49 -11.80 -2.77
CA ARG A 186 -11.91 -13.08 -3.16
C ARG A 186 -10.64 -13.39 -2.39
N PHE A 187 -10.57 -14.62 -1.89
CA PHE A 187 -9.46 -15.19 -1.15
C PHE A 187 -8.75 -16.26 -1.99
N TYR A 188 -7.46 -16.45 -1.73
CA TYR A 188 -6.60 -17.38 -2.45
C TYR A 188 -5.69 -18.16 -1.50
N ARG A 189 -5.32 -19.38 -1.86
CA ARG A 189 -4.31 -20.21 -1.18
C ARG A 189 -3.49 -20.99 -2.22
N ASP A 190 -2.33 -21.51 -1.84
CA ASP A 190 -1.45 -22.26 -2.75
C ASP A 190 -1.77 -23.76 -2.82
N ALA A 191 -2.33 -24.32 -1.75
CA ALA A 191 -2.76 -25.71 -1.66
C ALA A 191 -4.00 -25.82 -0.77
N VAL A 192 -4.73 -26.94 -0.86
CA VAL A 192 -5.97 -27.17 -0.09
C VAL A 192 -5.71 -27.10 1.43
N SER A 193 -4.53 -27.52 1.88
CA SER A 193 -4.10 -27.48 3.29
C SER A 193 -3.30 -26.22 3.67
N ALA A 194 -2.98 -25.35 2.71
CA ALA A 194 -2.18 -24.15 2.96
C ALA A 194 -3.03 -23.03 3.59
N PRO A 195 -2.40 -22.14 4.40
CA PRO A 195 -3.08 -20.94 4.88
C PRO A 195 -3.52 -20.03 3.72
N TRP A 196 -4.54 -19.20 3.98
CA TRP A 196 -4.99 -18.19 3.03
C TRP A 196 -3.92 -17.12 2.82
N LYS A 197 -3.58 -16.85 1.55
CA LYS A 197 -2.66 -15.79 1.15
C LYS A 197 -3.09 -14.46 1.72
N GLU A 198 -2.11 -13.61 2.02
CA GLU A 198 -2.34 -12.25 2.51
C GLU A 198 -3.12 -11.39 1.52
N ASN A 199 -2.86 -11.55 0.22
CA ASN A 199 -3.52 -10.74 -0.80
C ASN A 199 -4.98 -11.16 -1.02
N ILE A 200 -5.88 -10.19 -0.88
CA ILE A 200 -7.30 -10.32 -1.23
C ILE A 200 -7.65 -9.41 -2.40
N VAL A 201 -8.66 -9.79 -3.18
CA VAL A 201 -9.17 -8.97 -4.30
C VAL A 201 -10.60 -8.58 -4.01
N SER A 202 -10.86 -7.28 -3.97
CA SER A 202 -12.18 -6.72 -3.68
C SER A 202 -12.76 -5.98 -4.90
N ILE A 203 -13.96 -6.35 -5.32
CA ILE A 203 -14.67 -5.71 -6.43
C ILE A 203 -16.00 -5.14 -5.90
N GLY A 204 -16.27 -3.87 -6.19
CA GLY A 204 -17.56 -3.28 -5.85
C GLY A 204 -18.65 -3.90 -6.70
N ARG A 205 -19.72 -4.37 -6.05
CA ARG A 205 -20.90 -4.94 -6.71
C ARG A 205 -22.01 -3.89 -6.80
N ASP A 206 -22.44 -3.40 -5.64
CA ASP A 206 -23.51 -2.41 -5.53
C ASP A 206 -23.06 -1.26 -4.62
N ARG A 207 -23.56 -0.06 -4.91
CA ARG A 207 -23.33 1.13 -4.08
C ARG A 207 -24.61 1.95 -3.97
N THR A 208 -24.92 2.34 -2.75
CA THR A 208 -26.01 3.27 -2.44
C THR A 208 -25.49 4.38 -1.55
N GLU A 209 -25.98 5.59 -1.78
CA GLU A 209 -25.66 6.77 -0.98
C GLU A 209 -26.84 7.10 -0.07
N GLY A 210 -26.54 7.33 1.20
CA GLY A 210 -27.49 7.70 2.24
C GLY A 210 -27.40 9.19 2.57
N GLY A 211 -27.48 9.50 3.87
CA GLY A 211 -27.48 10.88 4.36
C GLY A 211 -26.20 11.63 4.03
N GLN A 212 -26.35 12.93 3.77
CA GLN A 212 -25.26 13.84 3.47
C GLN A 212 -25.17 14.94 4.53
N ARG A 213 -23.95 15.22 5.01
CA ARG A 213 -23.63 16.29 5.95
C ARG A 213 -22.66 17.27 5.29
N THR A 214 -22.83 18.55 5.59
CA THR A 214 -22.01 19.63 5.04
C THR A 214 -21.09 20.19 6.11
N PHE A 215 -19.82 20.36 5.76
CA PHE A 215 -18.77 20.89 6.61
C PHE A 215 -18.05 22.06 5.91
N PRO A 216 -17.45 22.99 6.68
CA PRO A 216 -16.46 23.91 6.15
C PRO A 216 -15.31 23.16 5.46
N ALA A 217 -14.84 23.67 4.32
CA ALA A 217 -13.86 22.96 3.49
C ALA A 217 -12.53 22.68 4.22
N GLU A 218 -12.07 23.64 5.03
CA GLU A 218 -10.85 23.50 5.82
C GLU A 218 -10.99 22.44 6.92
N GLU A 219 -12.17 22.37 7.55
CA GLU A 219 -12.47 21.38 8.58
C GLU A 219 -12.46 19.97 7.98
N LEU A 220 -13.16 19.76 6.87
CA LEU A 220 -13.22 18.46 6.20
C LEU A 220 -11.85 18.03 5.64
N ARG A 221 -11.01 18.98 5.20
CA ARG A 221 -9.64 18.69 4.76
C ARG A 221 -8.77 18.21 5.92
N ALA A 222 -8.86 18.86 7.09
CA ALA A 222 -8.07 18.54 8.27
C ALA A 222 -8.49 17.22 8.95
N MET A 223 -9.69 16.71 8.68
CA MET A 223 -10.14 15.43 9.22
C MET A 223 -9.28 14.25 8.72
N PRO A 224 -8.69 13.42 9.59
CA PRO A 224 -7.93 12.24 9.15
C PRO A 224 -8.86 11.23 8.49
N THR A 225 -8.38 10.58 7.43
CA THR A 225 -9.11 9.48 6.79
C THR A 225 -8.91 8.17 7.55
N PHE A 226 -9.74 7.16 7.26
CA PHE A 226 -9.56 5.82 7.84
C PHE A 226 -8.18 5.24 7.49
N ARG A 227 -7.68 5.48 6.27
CA ARG A 227 -6.32 5.12 5.89
C ARG A 227 -5.29 5.80 6.78
N ASP A 228 -5.42 7.11 7.00
CA ASP A 228 -4.49 7.85 7.86
C ASP A 228 -4.46 7.29 9.28
N GLN A 229 -5.62 6.94 9.82
CA GLN A 229 -5.74 6.36 11.17
C GLN A 229 -5.08 4.99 11.26
N LEU A 230 -5.30 4.10 10.29
CA LEU A 230 -4.67 2.78 10.27
C LEU A 230 -3.16 2.85 10.08
N GLU A 231 -2.68 3.70 9.17
CA GLU A 231 -1.23 3.88 8.95
C GLU A 231 -0.56 4.50 10.19
N GLU A 232 -1.20 5.44 10.86
CA GLU A 232 -0.71 6.00 12.13
C GLU A 232 -0.67 4.94 13.23
N GLN A 233 -1.70 4.09 13.33
CA GLN A 233 -1.72 2.98 14.29
C GLN A 233 -0.58 1.99 14.01
N GLN A 234 -0.37 1.64 12.73
CA GLN A 234 0.74 0.77 12.33
C GLN A 234 2.09 1.40 12.67
N ALA A 235 2.31 2.68 12.32
CA ALA A 235 3.55 3.38 12.64
C ALA A 235 3.82 3.46 14.15
N ARG A 236 2.77 3.62 14.97
CA ARG A 236 2.89 3.54 16.44
C ARG A 236 3.28 2.16 16.92
N THR A 237 2.70 1.10 16.35
CA THR A 237 3.05 -0.28 16.69
C THR A 237 4.50 -0.58 16.30
N GLU A 238 4.95 -0.15 15.12
CA GLU A 238 6.34 -0.30 14.67
C GLU A 238 7.31 0.47 15.56
N LEU A 239 7.01 1.73 15.90
CA LEU A 239 7.83 2.53 16.81
C LEU A 239 7.87 1.91 18.22
N ALA A 240 6.74 1.41 18.73
CA ALA A 240 6.69 0.70 20.01
C ALA A 240 7.49 -0.60 19.96
N ALA A 241 7.47 -1.31 18.81
CA ALA A 241 8.27 -2.49 18.59
C ALA A 241 9.77 -2.17 18.55
N LEU A 242 10.22 -0.97 18.19
CA LEU A 242 11.64 -0.60 18.34
C LEU A 242 12.08 -0.53 19.80
N GLY A 243 11.16 -0.23 20.73
CA GLY A 243 11.43 -0.08 22.16
C GLY A 243 11.48 1.38 22.61
N GLU A 244 11.60 1.56 23.92
CA GLU A 244 11.67 2.89 24.53
C GLU A 244 13.12 3.33 24.69
N VAL A 245 13.45 4.50 24.13
CA VAL A 245 14.74 5.15 24.32
C VAL A 245 14.50 6.49 24.99
N GLY A 246 15.13 6.70 26.15
CA GLY A 246 15.08 7.97 26.86
C GLY A 246 15.87 9.03 26.12
N ILE A 247 15.26 10.18 25.87
CA ILE A 247 15.96 11.35 25.33
C ILE A 247 16.45 12.21 26.51
N PRO A 248 17.76 12.36 26.71
CA PRO A 248 18.29 13.22 27.76
C PRO A 248 17.83 14.67 27.59
N GLU A 249 17.75 15.40 28.70
CA GLU A 249 17.62 16.86 28.64
C GLU A 249 18.97 17.47 28.24
N PHE A 250 19.05 17.97 27.01
CA PHE A 250 20.26 18.58 26.48
C PHE A 250 20.30 20.08 26.80
N LYS A 251 21.39 20.52 27.42
CA LYS A 251 21.64 21.93 27.77
C LYS A 251 22.30 22.71 26.63
N SER A 252 22.93 22.01 25.68
CA SER A 252 23.62 22.62 24.54
C SER A 252 23.50 21.76 23.28
N ASP A 253 23.80 22.39 22.14
CA ASP A 253 23.97 21.74 20.84
C ASP A 253 25.03 20.62 20.89
N MET A 254 26.15 20.88 21.54
CA MET A 254 27.26 19.93 21.65
C MET A 254 26.88 18.66 22.43
N GLU A 255 26.06 18.79 23.48
CA GLU A 255 25.57 17.61 24.21
C GLU A 255 24.73 16.70 23.31
N VAL A 256 23.91 17.26 22.42
CA VAL A 256 23.16 16.48 21.42
C VAL A 256 24.14 15.75 20.50
N PHE A 257 25.08 16.49 19.90
CA PHE A 257 26.02 15.93 18.92
C PHE A 257 26.88 14.81 19.49
N LEU A 258 27.44 15.00 20.68
CA LEU A 258 28.28 14.00 21.33
C LEU A 258 27.47 12.78 21.78
N HIS A 259 26.23 12.99 22.23
CA HIS A 259 25.34 11.89 22.57
C HIS A 259 24.96 11.06 21.34
N THR A 260 24.60 11.71 20.22
CA THR A 260 24.32 11.02 18.96
C THR A 260 25.55 10.29 18.43
N HIS A 261 26.71 10.93 18.48
CA HIS A 261 27.98 10.29 18.09
C HIS A 261 28.27 9.05 18.93
N LYS A 262 28.04 9.13 20.25
CA LYS A 262 28.17 7.99 21.16
C LYS A 262 27.22 6.85 20.77
N LEU A 263 25.94 7.14 20.54
CA LEU A 263 24.97 6.12 20.11
C LEU A 263 25.39 5.46 18.78
N LEU A 264 25.77 6.25 17.77
CA LEU A 264 26.29 5.73 16.50
C LEU A 264 27.44 4.74 16.68
N ARG A 265 28.28 4.91 17.71
CA ARG A 265 29.40 4.01 18.02
C ARG A 265 29.00 2.79 18.85
N GLU A 266 28.14 2.98 19.83
CA GLU A 266 28.00 2.06 20.97
C GLU A 266 26.65 1.34 21.02
N SER A 267 25.61 1.87 20.37
CA SER A 267 24.28 1.25 20.35
C SER A 267 24.17 0.21 19.25
N ASP A 268 23.07 -0.54 19.23
CA ASP A 268 22.66 -1.30 18.06
C ASP A 268 21.79 -0.46 17.10
N ALA A 269 21.48 -1.04 15.94
CA ALA A 269 20.69 -0.38 14.90
C ALA A 269 19.28 0.00 15.37
N ARG A 270 18.65 -0.85 16.18
CA ARG A 270 17.26 -0.69 16.63
C ARG A 270 17.17 0.41 17.70
N GLU A 271 18.11 0.45 18.64
CA GLU A 271 18.23 1.51 19.62
C GLU A 271 18.50 2.87 18.94
N PHE A 272 19.41 2.91 17.96
CA PHE A 272 19.70 4.15 17.22
C PHE A 272 18.50 4.62 16.40
N GLU A 273 17.79 3.71 15.74
CA GLU A 273 16.57 4.01 15.00
C GLU A 273 15.50 4.59 15.93
N ALA A 274 15.26 3.96 17.08
CA ALA A 274 14.33 4.43 18.10
C ALA A 274 14.70 5.83 18.63
N TYR A 275 15.98 6.10 18.83
CA TYR A 275 16.49 7.42 19.19
C TYR A 275 16.21 8.46 18.08
N LEU A 276 16.56 8.12 16.83
CA LEU A 276 16.42 9.00 15.70
C LEU A 276 14.96 9.36 15.45
N MET A 277 14.05 8.38 15.49
CA MET A 277 12.61 8.59 15.39
C MET A 277 12.06 9.60 16.40
N ARG A 278 12.64 9.67 17.61
CA ARG A 278 12.24 10.64 18.64
C ARG A 278 12.92 12.00 18.48
N MET A 279 14.06 12.02 17.80
CA MET A 279 14.86 13.23 17.62
C MET A 279 14.64 13.92 16.28
N LEU A 280 13.92 13.35 15.31
CA LEU A 280 13.65 14.02 14.04
C LEU A 280 12.75 15.26 14.19
N ALA A 281 13.00 16.27 13.35
CA ALA A 281 12.16 17.45 13.28
C ALA A 281 10.75 17.12 12.75
N PRO A 282 9.71 17.88 13.13
CA PRO A 282 8.32 17.63 12.70
C PRO A 282 8.13 17.56 11.18
N THR A 283 8.97 18.23 10.40
CA THR A 283 8.93 18.21 8.92
C THR A 283 9.17 16.83 8.30
N TYR A 284 9.73 15.89 9.06
CA TYR A 284 9.94 14.51 8.64
C TYR A 284 8.74 13.60 8.87
N PHE A 285 7.69 14.10 9.52
CA PHE A 285 6.45 13.36 9.77
C PHE A 285 5.35 13.89 8.88
N VAL A 286 4.39 13.03 8.55
CA VAL A 286 3.18 13.48 7.87
C VAL A 286 2.44 14.48 8.77
N GLU A 287 1.83 15.50 8.18
CA GLU A 287 1.13 16.54 8.93
C GLU A 287 0.15 15.94 9.96
N GLY A 288 0.21 16.43 11.20
CA GLY A 288 -0.60 15.91 12.32
C GLY A 288 -0.09 14.61 12.96
N SER A 289 0.95 13.98 12.41
CA SER A 289 1.59 12.78 12.96
C SER A 289 2.88 13.09 13.70
N THR A 290 3.21 12.26 14.68
CA THR A 290 4.52 12.21 15.35
C THR A 290 5.23 10.87 15.18
N THR A 291 4.66 9.94 14.40
CA THR A 291 5.18 8.58 14.23
C THR A 291 5.29 8.16 12.77
N ARG A 292 4.33 8.56 11.91
CA ARG A 292 4.32 8.28 10.48
C ARG A 292 5.28 9.22 9.74
N LEU A 293 6.36 8.66 9.22
CA LEU A 293 7.35 9.41 8.44
C LEU A 293 6.81 9.79 7.05
N THR A 294 7.28 10.93 6.54
CA THR A 294 7.23 11.23 5.11
C THR A 294 8.26 10.36 4.36
N PRO A 295 8.19 10.24 3.03
CA PRO A 295 9.23 9.55 2.25
C PRO A 295 10.64 10.08 2.52
N GLN A 296 10.77 11.41 2.68
CA GLN A 296 12.03 12.05 3.04
C GLN A 296 12.48 11.66 4.45
N GLY A 297 11.57 11.62 5.43
CA GLY A 297 11.87 11.17 6.80
C GLY A 297 12.36 9.73 6.82
N ALA A 298 11.66 8.83 6.12
CA ALA A 298 12.07 7.44 5.98
C ALA A 298 13.45 7.30 5.32
N GLU A 299 13.74 8.09 4.29
CA GLU A 299 15.05 8.09 3.63
C GLU A 299 16.19 8.54 4.57
N VAL A 300 15.95 9.55 5.41
CA VAL A 300 16.93 10.01 6.41
C VAL A 300 17.23 8.93 7.44
N VAL A 301 16.18 8.30 8.01
CA VAL A 301 16.34 7.21 8.98
C VAL A 301 17.08 6.03 8.35
N ASN A 302 16.58 5.54 7.22
CA ASN A 302 17.14 4.36 6.56
C ASN A 302 18.58 4.56 6.15
N ARG A 303 18.94 5.73 5.60
CA ARG A 303 20.34 6.02 5.22
C ARG A 303 21.26 6.08 6.43
N ALA A 304 20.85 6.76 7.51
CA ALA A 304 21.67 6.87 8.71
C ALA A 304 21.91 5.51 9.36
N VAL A 305 20.85 4.71 9.54
CA VAL A 305 20.93 3.36 10.12
C VAL A 305 21.74 2.43 9.22
N ALA A 306 21.47 2.39 7.92
CA ALA A 306 22.19 1.51 6.99
C ALA A 306 23.68 1.87 6.89
N ALA A 307 24.02 3.16 6.86
CA ALA A 307 25.41 3.60 6.81
C ALA A 307 26.17 3.20 8.09
N ALA A 308 25.58 3.42 9.27
CA ALA A 308 26.23 3.16 10.55
C ALA A 308 26.34 1.66 10.90
N PHE A 309 25.32 0.86 10.57
CA PHE A 309 25.15 -0.51 11.07
C PHE A 309 25.03 -1.60 9.99
N GLY A 310 24.74 -1.24 8.73
CA GLY A 310 24.52 -2.22 7.66
C GLY A 310 25.75 -2.57 6.82
N GLY A 311 26.86 -1.86 7.00
CA GLY A 311 28.06 -1.99 6.17
C GLY A 311 29.03 -3.11 6.57
N LYS A 312 30.06 -3.33 5.74
CA LYS A 312 31.19 -4.26 6.02
C LYS A 312 32.12 -3.79 7.15
N SER A 313 31.87 -2.61 7.69
CA SER A 313 32.57 -1.97 8.80
C SER A 313 31.54 -1.25 9.66
N SER A 314 31.80 -1.17 10.97
CA SER A 314 30.97 -0.39 11.90
C SER A 314 31.41 1.07 11.94
N TYR A 315 30.50 1.94 12.38
CA TYR A 315 30.80 3.34 12.65
C TYR A 315 31.94 3.48 13.67
N ALA A 316 31.90 2.70 14.75
CA ALA A 316 32.94 2.69 15.79
C ALA A 316 34.34 2.31 15.28
N ALA A 317 34.44 1.50 14.22
CA ALA A 317 35.71 1.13 13.60
C ALA A 317 36.30 2.26 12.73
N GLN A 318 35.47 3.17 12.23
CA GLN A 318 35.93 4.26 11.36
C GLN A 318 36.02 5.60 12.08
N TYR A 319 35.34 5.79 13.20
CA TYR A 319 35.33 7.04 13.95
C TYR A 319 36.00 6.89 15.31
N CYS A 320 36.58 7.96 15.85
CA CYS A 320 37.23 7.98 17.16
C CYS A 320 36.27 8.37 18.29
N PRO A 321 36.45 7.90 19.54
CA PRO A 321 35.54 8.24 20.65
C PRO A 321 35.48 9.74 20.92
N ASP A 322 36.63 10.39 20.76
CA ASP A 322 36.78 11.84 20.68
C ASP A 322 37.08 12.22 19.23
N PRO A 323 36.05 12.54 18.43
CA PRO A 323 36.23 12.78 17.00
C PRO A 323 36.79 14.18 16.75
N GLY A 324 37.68 14.31 15.76
CA GLY A 324 38.12 15.62 15.29
C GLY A 324 36.96 16.40 14.65
N VAL A 325 36.81 17.67 14.99
CA VAL A 325 35.79 18.54 14.39
C VAL A 325 36.29 19.05 13.04
N LYS A 326 35.54 18.78 11.97
CA LYS A 326 35.79 19.30 10.62
C LYS A 326 35.30 20.72 10.47
N HIS A 327 34.06 20.95 10.89
CA HIS A 327 33.38 22.23 10.78
C HIS A 327 32.35 22.35 11.89
N ARG A 328 32.16 23.56 12.40
CA ARG A 328 31.14 23.86 13.42
C ARG A 328 30.55 25.25 13.18
N GLN A 329 29.24 25.33 13.27
CA GLN A 329 28.47 26.56 13.30
C GLN A 329 27.31 26.41 14.31
N GLN A 330 26.42 27.41 14.41
CA GLN A 330 25.45 27.58 15.51
C GLN A 330 24.41 26.46 15.69
N ASP A 331 24.40 25.37 14.97
CA ASP A 331 23.37 24.32 15.07
C ASP A 331 23.75 23.11 14.24
N ALA A 332 24.95 23.14 13.66
CA ALA A 332 25.48 22.09 12.83
C ALA A 332 26.93 21.81 13.20
N ILE A 333 27.27 20.52 13.15
CA ILE A 333 28.63 20.04 13.31
C ILE A 333 28.92 19.01 12.21
N GLU A 334 30.17 19.04 11.76
CA GLU A 334 30.75 17.98 10.96
C GLU A 334 31.92 17.40 11.75
N ILE A 335 31.90 16.08 11.95
CA ILE A 335 32.95 15.35 12.65
C ILE A 335 33.67 14.42 11.68
N TRP A 336 35.00 14.44 11.73
CA TRP A 336 35.84 13.58 10.92
C TRP A 336 35.78 12.14 11.40
N ASN A 337 35.89 11.22 10.45
CA ASN A 337 36.32 9.86 10.74
C ASN A 337 37.81 9.85 11.14
N ALA A 338 38.30 8.71 11.61
CA ALA A 338 39.64 8.56 12.18
C ALA A 338 40.77 8.90 11.18
N THR A 339 40.53 8.75 9.89
CA THR A 339 41.47 9.07 8.80
C THR A 339 41.25 10.46 8.17
N GLN A 340 40.27 11.24 8.65
CA GLN A 340 39.93 12.59 8.19
C GLN A 340 39.62 12.71 6.68
N ASP A 341 38.99 11.68 6.10
CA ASP A 341 38.60 11.64 4.68
C ASP A 341 37.09 11.41 4.47
N LYS A 342 36.36 11.04 5.52
CA LYS A 342 34.90 10.99 5.60
C LYS A 342 34.42 11.73 6.84
N HIS A 343 33.17 12.18 6.84
CA HIS A 343 32.64 12.95 7.96
C HIS A 343 31.16 12.66 8.20
N THR A 344 30.74 12.73 9.46
CA THR A 344 29.32 12.73 9.81
C THR A 344 28.88 14.16 9.97
N ARG A 345 27.78 14.54 9.34
CA ARG A 345 27.16 15.85 9.49
C ARG A 345 25.89 15.73 10.30
N MET A 346 25.74 16.58 11.28
CA MET A 346 24.56 16.71 12.13
C MET A 346 24.10 18.15 12.09
N HIS A 347 22.80 18.38 11.86
CA HIS A 347 22.17 19.70 11.92
C HIS A 347 20.91 19.58 12.77
N ILE A 348 20.83 20.35 13.84
CA ILE A 348 19.70 20.38 14.77
C ILE A 348 18.98 21.72 14.73
N GLY A 349 17.78 21.77 15.30
CA GLY A 349 17.06 22.99 15.59
C GLY A 349 16.23 22.84 16.85
N ARG A 350 15.63 23.93 17.30
CA ARG A 350 14.71 23.95 18.44
C ARG A 350 13.27 23.97 17.96
N PHE A 351 12.49 22.98 18.38
CA PHE A 351 11.10 22.77 17.94
C PHE A 351 10.15 22.61 19.12
N GLY A 352 8.87 22.88 18.88
CA GLY A 352 7.83 22.85 19.90
C GLY A 352 7.90 24.05 20.84
N GLY A 353 7.52 23.81 22.10
CA GLY A 353 7.42 24.83 23.15
C GLY A 353 6.17 25.72 23.05
N GLY A 354 6.01 26.57 24.05
CA GLY A 354 4.94 27.56 24.14
C GLY A 354 5.48 28.94 24.53
N TRP A 355 4.64 29.95 24.45
CA TRP A 355 5.00 31.30 24.89
C TRP A 355 4.60 31.50 26.35
N LYS A 356 5.55 31.87 27.19
CA LYS A 356 5.31 32.30 28.57
C LYS A 356 5.95 33.66 28.77
N ASN A 357 5.15 34.67 29.12
CA ASN A 357 5.60 36.05 29.31
C ASN A 357 6.40 36.64 28.12
N GLY A 358 5.99 36.34 26.89
CA GLY A 358 6.68 36.81 25.68
C GLY A 358 8.00 36.10 25.37
N GLN A 359 8.37 35.07 26.12
CA GLN A 359 9.51 34.20 25.85
C GLN A 359 9.03 32.81 25.44
N LYS A 360 9.72 32.20 24.47
CA LYS A 360 9.46 30.83 24.06
C LYS A 360 10.13 29.87 25.05
N VAL A 361 9.36 28.95 25.63
CA VAL A 361 9.81 28.00 26.66
C VAL A 361 9.39 26.59 26.29
N GLY A 362 10.15 25.58 26.72
CA GLY A 362 9.84 24.17 26.47
C GLY A 362 10.17 23.69 25.05
N GLU A 363 11.04 24.40 24.33
CA GLU A 363 11.56 23.90 23.05
C GLU A 363 12.50 22.71 23.28
N GLN A 364 12.49 21.77 22.34
CA GLN A 364 13.36 20.60 22.36
C GLN A 364 14.25 20.58 21.12
N TYR A 365 15.47 20.07 21.27
CA TYR A 365 16.37 19.84 20.15
C TYR A 365 15.87 18.70 19.27
N ARG A 366 15.89 18.93 17.95
CA ARG A 366 15.56 17.93 16.92
C ARG A 366 16.48 18.02 15.72
N PHE A 367 16.74 16.91 15.06
CA PHE A 367 17.47 16.83 13.80
C PHE A 367 16.69 17.42 12.64
N ILE A 368 17.29 18.45 12.02
CA ILE A 368 16.91 18.97 10.72
C ILE A 368 17.64 18.19 9.63
N ALA A 369 18.85 17.70 9.88
CA ALA A 369 19.56 16.78 9.00
C ALA A 369 20.54 15.89 9.78
N LEU A 370 20.71 14.66 9.30
CA LEU A 370 21.73 13.72 9.76
C LEU A 370 22.28 12.97 8.55
N GLU A 371 23.57 13.09 8.32
CA GLU A 371 24.26 12.38 7.24
C GLU A 371 25.46 11.63 7.80
N VAL A 372 25.46 10.31 7.62
CA VAL A 372 26.53 9.43 8.09
C VAL A 372 27.32 8.95 6.88
N TRP A 373 28.56 9.42 6.74
CA TRP A 373 29.43 9.04 5.63
C TRP A 373 30.49 8.07 6.11
N MET A 374 30.50 6.87 5.55
CA MET A 374 31.48 5.84 5.88
C MET A 374 32.07 5.24 4.61
N TRP A 375 33.27 4.68 4.73
CA TRP A 375 33.83 3.82 3.70
C TRP A 375 33.10 2.47 3.67
N THR A 376 32.72 2.05 2.47
CA THR A 376 32.03 0.78 2.23
C THR A 376 32.85 -0.18 1.35
N ASP A 377 33.88 0.32 0.67
CA ASP A 377 34.79 -0.47 -0.14
C ASP A 377 35.81 -1.23 0.73
N ALA A 378 36.21 -2.40 0.24
CA ALA A 378 37.05 -3.32 1.00
C ALA A 378 38.46 -2.76 1.26
N ASP A 379 39.02 -2.02 0.32
CA ASP A 379 40.40 -1.53 0.39
C ASP A 379 40.55 -0.42 1.43
N ASN A 380 39.63 0.56 1.48
CA ASN A 380 39.63 1.57 2.53
C ASN A 380 39.35 0.97 3.90
N ILE A 381 38.45 -0.02 4.00
CA ILE A 381 38.21 -0.72 5.26
C ILE A 381 39.46 -1.48 5.71
N ALA A 382 40.16 -2.17 4.79
CA ALA A 382 41.41 -2.86 5.08
C ALA A 382 42.51 -1.87 5.50
N ARG A 383 42.62 -0.72 4.82
CA ARG A 383 43.53 0.37 5.19
C ARG A 383 43.27 0.85 6.62
N ILE A 384 42.02 1.12 6.99
CA ILE A 384 41.68 1.54 8.37
C ILE A 384 42.07 0.48 9.39
N ARG A 385 41.83 -0.80 9.08
CA ARG A 385 42.20 -1.94 9.95
C ARG A 385 43.70 -2.20 10.04
N SER A 386 44.49 -1.64 9.12
CA SER A 386 45.95 -1.83 9.10
C SER A 386 46.71 -0.98 10.12
N TYR A 387 46.08 0.07 10.67
CA TYR A 387 46.69 0.91 11.70
C TYR A 387 46.70 0.21 13.05
N GLU A 388 47.79 0.34 13.80
CA GLU A 388 47.88 -0.18 15.16
C GLU A 388 46.86 0.51 16.10
N PRO A 389 46.35 -0.20 17.12
CA PRO A 389 45.45 0.39 18.11
C PRO A 389 46.01 1.67 18.72
N GLY A 390 45.25 2.76 18.67
CA GLY A 390 45.65 4.07 19.19
C GLY A 390 46.44 4.97 18.22
N MET A 391 46.79 4.49 17.02
CA MET A 391 47.47 5.33 16.01
C MET A 391 46.54 6.35 15.36
N LEU A 392 45.31 5.94 15.04
CA LEU A 392 44.33 6.83 14.40
C LEU A 392 43.56 7.69 15.41
N CYS A 393 43.25 7.13 16.58
CA CYS A 393 42.47 7.79 17.61
C CYS A 393 43.36 8.14 18.79
N LYS A 394 43.37 9.41 19.17
CA LYS A 394 44.06 9.85 20.39
C LYS A 394 43.49 9.08 21.60
N PRO A 395 44.33 8.65 22.55
CA PRO A 395 43.84 8.00 23.76
C PRO A 395 42.95 8.96 24.57
N VAL A 396 41.81 8.45 25.02
CA VAL A 396 40.84 9.20 25.85
C VAL A 396 41.56 9.66 27.12
N GLY A 397 41.77 10.98 27.29
CA GLY A 397 42.46 11.57 28.44
C GLY A 397 43.73 12.37 28.12
N ALA A 398 44.19 12.38 26.87
CA ALA A 398 45.25 13.31 26.45
C ALA A 398 44.67 14.71 26.19
N VAL A 399 44.49 15.51 27.25
CA VAL A 399 44.18 16.94 27.12
C VAL A 399 45.38 17.64 26.49
N GLY A 400 45.33 17.79 25.17
CA GLY A 400 46.26 18.58 24.39
C GLY A 400 45.49 19.69 23.69
N THR A 401 45.66 20.90 24.19
CA THR A 401 45.24 22.18 23.60
C THR A 401 45.56 22.25 22.10
N SER A 402 44.58 21.95 21.23
CA SER A 402 44.58 22.50 19.88
C SER A 402 43.72 23.74 19.89
N ALA A 403 44.38 24.85 20.23
CA ALA A 403 43.87 26.19 20.08
C ALA A 403 43.35 26.42 18.66
N ASP A 404 42.25 27.16 18.63
CA ASP A 404 41.70 27.91 17.51
C ASP A 404 42.71 28.23 16.40
N LYS A 405 42.46 27.65 15.22
CA LYS A 405 42.78 28.30 13.95
C LYS A 405 41.51 28.43 13.13
N VAL A 406 40.56 29.20 13.66
CA VAL A 406 39.61 29.93 12.83
C VAL A 406 40.37 31.15 12.32
N GLY A 407 40.63 31.20 11.01
CA GLY A 407 41.31 32.31 10.37
C GLY A 407 40.55 33.61 10.59
N ALA A 408 41.11 34.50 11.40
CA ALA A 408 40.67 35.87 11.54
C ALA A 408 40.93 36.61 10.21
N SER A 409 39.86 37.02 9.55
CA SER A 409 39.90 38.09 8.56
C SER A 409 39.19 39.29 9.17
N ALA A 410 39.98 40.29 9.59
CA ALA A 410 39.48 41.53 10.19
C ALA A 410 38.88 42.47 9.11
N PRO A 411 38.01 43.40 9.49
CA PRO A 411 37.15 44.19 8.61
C PRO A 411 37.73 45.58 8.31
N GLU A 412 37.33 46.21 7.20
CA GLU A 412 37.19 47.68 6.99
C GLU A 412 36.79 48.00 5.53
N PRO A 413 36.33 49.23 5.16
CA PRO A 413 35.11 49.91 5.59
C PRO A 413 34.22 50.35 4.39
N SER A 414 33.09 50.98 4.72
CA SER A 414 32.00 51.47 3.88
C SER A 414 32.34 52.33 2.65
N SER A 415 31.51 52.21 1.59
CA SER A 415 30.97 53.36 0.86
C SER A 415 29.63 53.06 0.18
N ALA A 416 28.68 53.98 0.35
CA ALA A 416 27.30 53.95 -0.11
C ALA A 416 27.11 54.10 -1.62
N THR A 417 26.02 53.57 -2.18
CA THR A 417 24.89 54.31 -2.83
C THR A 417 24.01 53.37 -3.68
N GLY A 418 22.69 53.63 -3.72
CA GLY A 418 21.83 53.19 -4.84
C GLY A 418 20.53 52.44 -4.51
N SER A 419 19.51 53.20 -4.12
CA SER A 419 18.07 53.05 -4.44
C SER A 419 17.53 51.76 -5.11
N GLN A 420 16.45 51.19 -4.57
CA GLN A 420 15.12 51.27 -5.21
C GLN A 420 13.97 50.86 -4.27
N GLN A 421 12.95 51.72 -4.27
CA GLN A 421 11.65 51.56 -3.63
C GLN A 421 10.84 50.42 -4.27
N GLY A 422 10.07 49.70 -3.46
CA GLY A 422 9.04 48.76 -3.93
C GLY A 422 8.02 48.50 -2.84
N ALA A 423 6.82 49.04 -3.03
CA ALA A 423 5.70 49.08 -2.11
C ALA A 423 5.16 47.67 -1.73
N GLY A 424 4.72 47.52 -0.47
CA GLY A 424 4.03 46.31 -0.03
C GLY A 424 3.61 46.26 1.44
N SER A 425 3.44 47.40 2.12
CA SER A 425 3.02 47.45 3.52
C SER A 425 1.67 48.14 3.67
N ASP A 426 0.60 47.53 3.15
CA ASP A 426 -0.76 48.05 3.39
C ASP A 426 -1.89 47.01 3.51
N LEU A 427 -1.55 45.72 3.63
CA LEU A 427 -2.54 44.63 3.79
C LEU A 427 -2.63 44.06 5.23
N MET A 428 -1.69 44.40 6.11
CA MET A 428 -1.61 43.85 7.48
C MET A 428 -2.24 44.74 8.57
N LYS A 429 -2.99 45.78 8.19
CA LYS A 429 -3.71 46.67 9.14
C LYS A 429 -5.25 46.55 9.10
N LYS A 430 -5.83 45.73 8.21
CA LYS A 430 -7.30 45.54 8.13
C LYS A 430 -7.84 44.25 8.77
N GLY A 431 -7.00 43.38 9.33
CA GLY A 431 -7.43 42.10 9.93
C GLY A 431 -7.70 42.11 11.45
N LYS A 432 -7.36 43.18 12.18
CA LYS A 432 -7.45 43.22 13.66
C LYS A 432 -8.80 43.69 14.22
N GLY A 433 -9.79 43.98 13.37
CA GLY A 433 -11.07 44.57 13.77
C GLY A 433 -12.26 43.61 13.91
N LEU A 434 -12.13 42.32 13.56
CA LEU A 434 -13.28 41.40 13.48
C LEU A 434 -13.35 40.30 14.54
N LEU A 435 -12.34 40.15 15.41
CA LEU A 435 -12.27 39.06 16.41
C LEU A 435 -12.75 39.44 17.82
N ASN A 436 -13.37 40.62 18.00
CA ASN A 436 -13.85 41.09 19.31
C ASN A 436 -15.39 41.08 19.47
N LYS A 437 -16.12 40.23 18.73
CA LYS A 437 -17.61 40.17 18.84
C LYS A 437 -18.25 38.78 18.93
N LEU A 438 -17.52 37.71 19.25
CA LEU A 438 -18.12 36.37 19.42
C LEU A 438 -17.72 35.61 20.69
N ALA A 439 -17.36 36.32 21.76
CA ALA A 439 -17.38 35.80 23.13
C ALA A 439 -17.90 36.94 24.01
N THR A 440 -19.14 36.97 24.50
CA THR A 440 -19.82 36.09 25.46
C THR A 440 -21.22 36.71 25.69
N PRO A 441 -22.25 36.04 26.25
CA PRO A 441 -22.82 34.72 25.94
C PRO A 441 -23.81 34.73 24.77
#